data_AF-A0A520JAX4-F1
#
_entry.id   AF-A0A520JAX4-F1
#
_cell.length_a   1.000
_cell.length_b   1.000
_cell.length_c   1.000
_cell.angle_alpha   90.00
_cell.angle_beta   90.00
_cell.angle_gamma   90.00
#
_symmetry.space_group_name_H-M   'P 1'
#
loop_
_entity.id
_entity.type
_entity.pdbx_description
1 polymer ?
#
loop_
_entity_poly.entity_id
_entity_poly.type
_entity_poly.pdbx_seq_one_letter_code
_entity_poly.pdbx_strand_id
1 'polypeptide(L)'
;HPATYDGGELVIEDQFGPQSVKLPAGHMVLYPASSLHRVTPVTRGVRTASFFWLQSMVRDDGARRILFDLDQGVQAVAAAQGQGDPATVRLTGVYHNLLRRWADA
;
A
#
# COMPACT_ATOMS: atom_id res chain seq x y z
N HIS A 1 -9.25 0.87 -20.67
CA HIS A 1 -9.57 -0.42 -20.02
C HIS A 1 -8.40 -1.39 -20.29
N PRO A 2 -7.94 -2.25 -19.36
CA PRO A 2 -6.71 -3.03 -19.53
C PRO A 2 -6.72 -3.97 -20.76
N ALA A 3 -7.89 -4.39 -21.26
CA ALA A 3 -8.01 -5.16 -22.50
C ALA A 3 -7.80 -4.33 -23.80
N THR A 4 -7.69 -3.00 -23.71
CA THR A 4 -7.52 -2.14 -24.90
C THR A 4 -6.06 -2.05 -25.37
N TYR A 5 -5.12 -2.65 -24.66
CA TYR A 5 -3.71 -2.71 -25.03
C TYR A 5 -3.08 -4.05 -24.63
N ASP A 6 -2.06 -4.49 -25.37
CA ASP A 6 -1.30 -5.72 -25.10
C ASP A 6 0.07 -5.38 -24.52
N GLY A 7 0.57 -6.22 -23.60
CA GLY A 7 1.72 -5.88 -22.76
C GLY A 7 1.42 -4.74 -21.78
N GLY A 8 2.43 -3.93 -21.44
CA GLY A 8 2.30 -2.79 -20.53
C GLY A 8 2.07 -3.18 -19.06
N GLU A 9 2.43 -4.41 -18.67
CA GLU A 9 2.45 -4.83 -17.27
C GLU A 9 3.56 -4.08 -16.52
N LEU A 10 3.24 -3.57 -15.32
CA LEU A 10 4.25 -3.11 -14.38
C LEU A 10 4.82 -4.34 -13.67
N VAL A 11 6.09 -4.62 -13.88
CA VAL A 11 6.85 -5.69 -13.21
C VAL A 11 7.62 -5.06 -12.05
N ILE A 12 7.40 -5.55 -10.84
CA ILE A 12 8.03 -5.09 -9.60
C ILE A 12 8.78 -6.26 -9.00
N GLU A 13 10.09 -6.13 -8.79
CA GLU A 13 10.87 -7.12 -8.05
C GLU A 13 10.58 -6.98 -6.54
N ASP A 14 10.12 -8.08 -5.94
CA ASP A 14 10.00 -8.20 -4.49
C ASP A 14 10.94 -9.31 -3.95
N GLN A 15 10.92 -9.52 -2.63
CA GLN A 15 11.77 -10.50 -1.95
C GLN A 15 11.46 -11.97 -2.29
N PHE A 16 10.30 -12.23 -2.89
CA PHE A 16 9.82 -13.55 -3.32
C PHE A 16 9.78 -13.70 -4.85
N GLY A 17 10.15 -12.64 -5.60
CA GLY A 17 10.29 -12.64 -7.05
C GLY A 17 9.51 -11.51 -7.74
N PRO A 18 9.48 -11.49 -9.08
CA PRO A 18 8.80 -10.46 -9.83
C PRO A 18 7.26 -10.62 -9.79
N GLN A 19 6.57 -9.55 -9.39
CA GLN A 19 5.12 -9.42 -9.47
C GLN A 19 4.73 -8.60 -10.71
N SER A 20 3.76 -9.08 -11.49
CA SER A 20 3.26 -8.38 -12.68
C SER A 20 1.87 -7.78 -12.43
N VAL A 21 1.72 -6.48 -12.68
CA VAL A 21 0.51 -5.72 -12.34
C VAL A 21 -0.08 -5.02 -13.58
N LYS A 22 -1.36 -5.30 -13.86
CA LYS A 22 -2.16 -4.64 -14.90
C LYS A 22 -3.61 -4.51 -14.45
N LEU A 23 -3.90 -3.39 -13.79
CA LEU A 23 -5.20 -3.15 -13.14
C LEU A 23 -6.24 -2.51 -14.08
N PRO A 24 -7.54 -2.63 -13.76
CA PRO A 24 -8.60 -1.85 -14.41
C PRO A 24 -8.37 -0.33 -14.34
N ALA A 25 -9.00 0.42 -15.26
CA ALA A 25 -8.92 1.88 -15.24
C ALA A 25 -9.55 2.42 -13.94
N GLY A 26 -8.90 3.39 -13.30
CA GLY A 26 -9.34 3.97 -12.02
C GLY A 26 -8.81 3.24 -10.77
N HIS A 27 -8.18 2.07 -10.93
CA HIS A 27 -7.52 1.38 -9.82
C HIS A 27 -6.07 1.85 -9.67
N MET A 28 -5.50 1.67 -8.47
CA MET A 28 -4.13 2.07 -8.14
C MET A 28 -3.35 0.90 -7.53
N VAL A 29 -2.05 0.86 -7.80
CA VAL A 29 -1.08 0.02 -7.10
C VAL A 29 -0.12 0.93 -6.34
N LEU A 30 0.20 0.56 -5.10
CA LEU A 30 1.17 1.23 -4.25
C LEU A 30 2.29 0.23 -3.91
N TYR A 31 3.54 0.62 -4.10
CA TYR A 31 4.71 -0.22 -3.83
C TYR A 31 5.91 0.63 -3.36
N PRO A 32 6.90 0.06 -2.66
CA PRO A 32 8.08 0.79 -2.22
C PRO A 32 8.85 1.39 -3.40
N ALA A 33 9.24 2.66 -3.28
CA ALA A 33 10.01 3.34 -4.33
C ALA A 33 11.43 2.73 -4.52
N SER A 34 11.91 1.96 -3.55
CA SER A 34 13.18 1.23 -3.59
C SER A 34 13.10 -0.06 -4.41
N SER A 35 11.91 -0.57 -4.75
CA SER A 35 11.76 -1.77 -5.56
C SER A 35 12.25 -1.53 -6.99
N LEU A 36 13.09 -2.44 -7.50
CA LEU A 36 13.43 -2.47 -8.92
C LEU A 36 12.16 -2.76 -9.71
N HIS A 37 11.87 -1.96 -10.73
CA HIS A 37 10.65 -2.12 -11.50
C HIS A 37 10.83 -1.69 -12.96
N ARG A 38 9.99 -2.24 -13.84
CA ARG A 38 9.94 -1.90 -15.26
C ARG A 38 8.52 -2.08 -15.79
N VAL A 39 8.19 -1.37 -16.86
CA VAL A 39 6.95 -1.62 -17.62
C VAL A 39 7.31 -2.43 -18.87
N THR A 40 6.61 -3.54 -19.11
CA THR A 40 6.80 -4.34 -20.33
C THR A 40 6.36 -3.53 -21.56
N PRO A 41 6.96 -3.77 -22.75
CA PRO A 41 6.57 -3.05 -23.96
C PRO A 41 5.07 -3.19 -24.25
N VAL A 42 4.42 -2.09 -24.62
CA VAL A 42 3.06 -2.13 -25.18
C VAL A 42 3.17 -2.45 -26.66
N THR A 43 2.65 -3.62 -27.07
CA THR A 43 2.75 -4.09 -28.46
C THR A 43 1.54 -3.74 -29.31
N ARG A 44 0.42 -3.38 -28.68
CA ARG A 44 -0.82 -2.93 -29.33
C ARG A 44 -1.54 -1.93 -28.43
N GLY A 45 -2.12 -0.88 -29.02
CA GLY A 45 -2.89 0.13 -28.29
C GLY A 45 -2.00 1.10 -27.52
N VAL A 46 -2.56 1.76 -26.49
CA VAL A 46 -1.85 2.77 -25.67
C VAL A 46 -2.21 2.57 -24.20
N ARG A 47 -1.20 2.61 -23.32
CA ARG A 47 -1.38 2.63 -21.86
C ARG A 47 -1.14 4.04 -21.33
N THR A 48 -2.23 4.74 -21.00
CA THR A 48 -2.17 6.02 -20.27
C THR A 48 -2.30 5.77 -18.78
N ALA A 49 -1.39 6.32 -17.98
CA ALA A 49 -1.41 6.22 -16.53
C ALA A 49 -0.86 7.49 -15.89
N SER A 50 -1.30 7.78 -14.66
CA SER A 50 -0.67 8.75 -13.78
C SER A 50 0.26 8.01 -12.83
N PHE A 51 1.45 8.57 -12.58
CA PHE A 51 2.39 8.07 -11.59
C PHE A 51 2.90 9.24 -10.76
N PHE A 52 3.14 8.99 -9.47
CA PHE A 52 3.65 9.99 -8.54
C PHE A 52 4.31 9.28 -7.37
N TRP A 53 5.13 10.03 -6.64
CA TRP A 53 5.71 9.59 -5.38
C TRP A 53 5.00 10.27 -4.22
N LEU A 54 4.86 9.54 -3.12
CA LEU A 54 4.35 10.06 -1.87
C LEU A 54 5.44 9.90 -0.82
N GLN A 55 5.64 10.93 -0.02
CA GLN A 55 6.44 10.82 1.18
C GLN A 55 5.52 10.34 2.31
N SER A 56 5.78 9.15 2.83
CA SER A 56 5.13 8.69 4.06
C SER A 56 5.62 9.50 5.25
N MET A 57 4.76 9.72 6.24
CA MET A 57 5.15 10.23 7.56
C MET A 57 6.12 9.27 8.26
N VAL A 58 5.98 7.96 8.05
CA VAL A 58 6.87 6.94 8.60
C VAL A 58 7.82 6.45 7.52
N ARG A 59 9.12 6.70 7.71
CA ARG A 59 10.17 6.41 6.72
C ARG A 59 10.46 4.92 6.56
N ASP A 60 10.50 4.17 7.66
CA ASP A 60 10.80 2.74 7.66
C ASP A 60 9.62 1.89 7.15
N ASP A 61 9.90 1.00 6.19
CA ASP A 61 8.90 0.15 5.54
C ASP A 61 8.29 -0.88 6.50
N GLY A 62 9.10 -1.46 7.40
CA GLY A 62 8.66 -2.42 8.40
C GLY A 62 7.73 -1.79 9.45
N ALA A 63 8.10 -0.61 9.95
CA ALA A 63 7.28 0.21 10.84
C ALA A 63 5.93 0.57 10.21
N ARG A 64 5.92 0.95 8.92
CA ARG A 64 4.66 1.20 8.18
C ARG A 64 3.79 -0.04 8.11
N ARG A 65 4.38 -1.21 7.82
CA ARG A 65 3.66 -2.49 7.77
C ARG A 65 3.00 -2.79 9.11
N ILE A 66 3.75 -2.67 10.20
CA ILE A 66 3.24 -2.92 11.57
C ILE A 66 2.09 -1.97 11.92
N LEU A 67 2.21 -0.67 11.60
CA LEU A 67 1.11 0.28 11.81
C LEU A 67 -0.13 -0.10 11.01
N PHE A 68 0.03 -0.48 9.75
CA PHE A 68 -1.09 -0.91 8.91
C PHE A 68 -1.79 -2.15 9.49
N ASP A 69 -1.04 -3.18 9.86
CA ASP A 69 -1.62 -4.40 10.44
C ASP A 69 -2.32 -4.12 11.79
N LEU A 70 -1.75 -3.24 12.63
CA LEU A 70 -2.38 -2.82 13.87
C LEU A 70 -3.68 -2.05 13.63
N ASP A 71 -3.73 -1.14 12.66
CA ASP A 71 -4.95 -0.40 12.30
C ASP A 71 -6.04 -1.37 11.82
N GLN A 72 -5.71 -2.33 10.94
CA GLN A 72 -6.67 -3.36 10.52
C GLN A 72 -7.24 -4.14 11.71
N GLY A 73 -6.38 -4.48 12.69
CA GLY A 73 -6.81 -5.12 13.93
C GLY A 73 -7.74 -4.23 14.77
N VAL A 74 -7.43 -2.95 14.93
CA VAL A 74 -8.29 -1.96 15.62
C VAL A 74 -9.64 -1.87 14.94
N GLN A 75 -9.70 -1.76 13.62
CA GLN A 75 -10.95 -1.69 12.86
C GLN A 75 -11.80 -2.96 13.06
N ALA A 76 -11.18 -4.13 13.08
CA ALA A 76 -11.88 -5.40 13.30
C ALA A 76 -12.48 -5.49 14.72
N VAL A 77 -11.73 -5.10 15.75
CA VAL A 77 -12.25 -5.06 17.13
C VAL A 77 -13.35 -4.02 17.28
N ALA A 78 -13.17 -2.84 16.69
CA ALA A 78 -14.18 -1.78 16.70
C ALA A 78 -15.49 -2.21 16.01
N ALA A 79 -15.40 -2.96 14.91
CA ALA A 79 -16.56 -3.51 14.21
C ALA A 79 -17.29 -4.56 15.06
N ALA A 80 -16.57 -5.36 15.84
CA ALA A 80 -17.14 -6.43 16.66
C ALA A 80 -17.69 -5.96 18.01
N GLN A 81 -17.00 -5.03 18.68
CA GLN A 81 -17.28 -4.63 20.07
C GLN A 81 -17.76 -3.18 20.20
N GLY A 82 -17.62 -2.39 19.14
CA GLY A 82 -17.95 -0.97 19.12
C GLY A 82 -16.73 -0.07 19.33
N GLN A 83 -16.86 1.18 18.86
CA GLN A 83 -15.80 2.18 18.89
C GLN A 83 -15.48 2.67 20.31
N GLY A 84 -16.47 2.63 21.21
CA GLY A 84 -16.32 3.03 22.61
C GLY A 84 -15.83 1.92 23.54
N ASP A 85 -15.61 0.71 23.02
CA ASP A 85 -15.13 -0.40 23.85
C ASP A 85 -13.72 -0.07 24.42
N PRO A 86 -13.45 -0.34 25.71
CA PRO A 86 -12.17 -0.04 26.33
C PRO A 86 -10.95 -0.67 25.64
N ALA A 87 -11.09 -1.85 25.02
CA ALA A 87 -10.03 -2.48 24.27
C ALA A 87 -9.77 -1.74 22.95
N THR A 88 -10.83 -1.37 22.21
CA THR A 88 -10.72 -0.54 21.00
C THR A 88 -9.99 0.77 21.31
N VAL A 89 -10.44 1.51 22.33
CA VAL A 89 -9.84 2.79 22.71
C VAL A 89 -8.36 2.63 23.06
N ARG A 90 -8.01 1.58 23.81
CA ARG A 90 -6.62 1.31 24.21
C ARG A 90 -5.73 1.01 23.00
N LEU A 91 -6.19 0.16 22.08
CA LEU A 91 -5.42 -0.21 20.88
C LEU A 91 -5.24 0.99 19.94
N THR A 92 -6.28 1.81 19.75
CA THR A 92 -6.18 3.09 19.03
C THR A 92 -5.13 4.01 19.67
N GLY A 93 -5.07 4.06 21.00
CA GLY A 93 -4.03 4.78 21.73
C GLY A 93 -2.61 4.25 21.47
N VAL A 94 -2.43 2.92 21.41
CA VAL A 94 -1.14 2.30 21.06
C VAL A 94 -0.73 2.67 19.63
N TYR A 95 -1.65 2.58 18.67
CA TYR A 95 -1.42 2.98 17.28
C TYR A 95 -0.89 4.42 17.18
N HIS A 96 -1.55 5.39 17.82
CA HIS A 96 -1.12 6.78 17.79
C HIS A 96 0.22 7.05 18.50
N ASN A 97 0.53 6.29 19.55
CA ASN A 97 1.85 6.37 20.20
C ASN A 97 2.96 5.88 19.27
N LEU A 98 2.76 4.75 18.59
CA LEU A 98 3.73 4.22 17.62
C LEU A 98 3.88 5.15 16.41
N LEU A 99 2.78 5.68 15.89
CA LEU A 99 2.80 6.63 14.78
C LEU A 99 3.65 7.85 15.12
N ARG A 100 3.44 8.49 16.28
CA ARG A 100 4.26 9.63 16.71
C ARG A 100 5.74 9.25 16.85
N ARG A 101 6.03 8.09 17.45
CA ARG A 101 7.41 7.63 17.64
C ARG A 101 8.16 7.41 16.32
N TRP A 102 7.46 6.95 15.30
CA TRP A 102 8.05 6.63 14.00
C TRP A 102 7.90 7.74 12.95
N ALA A 103 7.09 8.77 13.21
CA ALA A 103 6.93 9.93 12.33
C ALA A 103 8.15 10.88 12.35
N ASP A 104 8.88 10.91 13.47
CA ASP A 104 10.05 11.78 13.67
C ASP A 104 11.40 11.04 13.45
N ALA A 105 11.37 9.79 12.95
CA ALA A 105 12.52 8.90 12.81
C ALA A 105 13.05 8.80 11.36
#